data_AF-A0AAU1I9P2-F1
#
_entry.id   AF-A0AAU1I9P2-F1
#
_cell.length_a   1.000
_cell.length_b   1.000
_cell.length_c   1.000
_cell.angle_alpha   90.00
_cell.angle_beta   90.00
_cell.angle_gamma   90.00
#
_symmetry.space_group_name_H-M   'P 1'
#
loop_
_entity.id
_entity.type
_entity.pdbx_description
1 polymer ?
#
loop_
_entity_poly.entity_id
_entity_poly.type
_entity_poly.pdbx_seq_one_letter_code
_entity_poly.pdbx_strand_id
1 'polypeptide(L)'
;MSTTDTDNVSWNSESLKEILSNDKGRPVLFAHARILTMDPLIGTMSGADLLFVGSLLVGVGPGIITAAGDDDAIVVDCTGLTIAPAVVDTVALSGGRGHRSEYVATLAPGNTPDFLVLPDELAADVPSAVATLMTRPGQVRALVAAGRPVLWAGTDVPGRATAPEAGIPAAADLTGSPRVGVWIDRNDFLHQELTADGRYDETRGGRPHAYQGRYWIDGDRIDYLDNLGFWAYGEFQGAELHHAGYVMKLG
;
A
#
# COMPACT_ATOMS: atom_id res chain seq x y z
N MET A 1 -0.45 40.36 0.38
CA MET A 1 -1.24 40.11 1.59
C MET A 1 -1.29 38.60 1.74
N SER A 2 -0.41 38.06 2.59
CA SER A 2 -0.22 36.61 2.75
C SER A 2 -1.28 36.09 3.71
N THR A 3 -2.35 35.50 3.20
CA THR A 3 -3.34 34.76 4.00
C THR A 3 -2.73 33.40 4.32
N THR A 4 -2.00 33.32 5.42
CA THR A 4 -1.41 32.09 5.92
C THR A 4 -2.51 31.20 6.51
N ASP A 5 -2.93 30.19 5.73
CA ASP A 5 -2.92 28.77 6.11
C ASP A 5 -3.52 28.37 7.48
N THR A 6 -4.55 29.08 7.96
CA THR A 6 -5.23 28.73 9.24
C THR A 6 -6.39 27.75 9.02
N ASP A 7 -7.04 27.81 7.85
CA ASP A 7 -8.14 26.89 7.50
C ASP A 7 -7.67 25.46 7.23
N ASN A 8 -6.40 25.27 6.87
CA ASN A 8 -5.87 23.96 6.50
C ASN A 8 -5.72 23.06 7.74
N VAL A 9 -5.16 23.58 8.84
CA VAL A 9 -4.82 22.82 10.07
C VAL A 9 -6.04 22.18 10.76
N SER A 10 -7.26 22.66 10.49
CA SER A 10 -8.48 22.22 11.17
C SER A 10 -9.42 21.36 10.30
N TRP A 11 -9.12 21.17 9.01
CA TRP A 11 -10.01 20.46 8.08
C TRP A 11 -10.37 19.08 8.61
N ASN A 12 -11.67 18.84 8.89
CA ASN A 12 -12.21 17.59 9.41
C ASN A 12 -11.40 16.98 10.58
N SER A 13 -10.90 17.80 11.49
CA SER A 13 -10.04 17.33 12.60
C SER A 13 -10.74 16.40 13.60
N GLU A 14 -12.04 16.58 13.85
CA GLU A 14 -12.82 15.65 14.68
C GLU A 14 -13.01 14.31 13.96
N SER A 15 -13.37 14.33 12.67
CA SER A 15 -13.48 13.10 11.87
C SER A 15 -12.14 12.34 11.81
N LEU A 16 -11.01 13.05 11.71
CA LEU A 16 -9.69 12.42 11.80
C LEU A 16 -9.50 11.71 13.14
N LYS A 17 -9.80 12.37 14.28
CA LYS A 17 -9.68 11.75 15.61
C LYS A 17 -10.56 10.50 15.73
N GLU A 18 -11.77 10.54 15.19
CA GLU A 18 -12.66 9.39 15.15
C GLU A 18 -12.09 8.25 14.29
N ILE A 19 -11.54 8.56 13.10
CA ILE A 19 -10.90 7.55 12.24
C ILE A 19 -9.71 6.89 12.97
N LEU A 20 -8.88 7.69 13.66
CA LEU A 20 -7.71 7.20 14.38
C LEU A 20 -8.05 6.36 15.62
N SER A 21 -9.25 6.53 16.18
CA SER A 21 -9.77 5.76 17.31
C SER A 21 -10.82 4.73 16.91
N ASN A 22 -10.93 4.42 15.61
CA ASN A 22 -11.96 3.57 15.05
C ASN A 22 -11.68 2.05 15.25
N ASP A 23 -11.48 1.63 16.49
CA ASP A 23 -11.23 0.22 16.85
C ASP A 23 -12.43 -0.68 16.55
N LYS A 24 -13.62 -0.08 16.43
CA LYS A 24 -14.88 -0.78 16.17
C LYS A 24 -15.15 -1.02 14.68
N GLY A 25 -14.30 -0.50 13.79
CA GLY A 25 -14.45 -0.68 12.35
C GLY A 25 -15.70 -0.01 11.77
N ARG A 26 -16.11 1.15 12.32
CA ARG A 26 -17.20 1.97 11.76
C ARG A 26 -16.90 2.31 10.29
N PRO A 27 -17.90 2.38 9.42
CA PRO A 27 -17.70 2.86 8.06
C PRO A 27 -17.16 4.29 8.05
N VAL A 28 -16.31 4.61 7.09
CA VAL A 28 -15.76 5.95 6.89
C VAL A 28 -16.20 6.45 5.52
N LEU A 29 -16.86 7.61 5.50
CA LEU A 29 -17.46 8.21 4.33
C LEU A 29 -16.79 9.56 4.02
N PHE A 30 -16.20 9.68 2.83
CA PHE A 30 -15.77 10.96 2.28
C PHE A 30 -16.88 11.47 1.36
N ALA A 31 -17.57 12.52 1.77
CA ALA A 31 -18.82 12.97 1.14
C ALA A 31 -18.62 14.19 0.24
N HIS A 32 -19.50 14.34 -0.76
CA HIS A 32 -19.64 15.54 -1.59
C HIS A 32 -18.45 15.90 -2.49
N ALA A 33 -17.57 14.94 -2.78
CA ALA A 33 -16.39 15.17 -3.59
C ALA A 33 -16.66 15.08 -5.10
N ARG A 34 -15.73 15.60 -5.90
CA ARG A 34 -15.48 15.07 -7.25
C ARG A 34 -14.63 13.81 -7.13
N ILE A 35 -15.00 12.69 -7.75
CA ILE A 35 -14.26 11.42 -7.62
C ILE A 35 -13.77 10.97 -8.99
N LEU A 36 -12.45 10.84 -9.13
CA LEU A 36 -11.78 10.31 -10.31
C LEU A 36 -11.55 8.80 -10.12
N THR A 37 -12.52 7.94 -10.42
CA THR A 37 -12.43 6.52 -10.00
C THR A 37 -11.35 5.71 -10.72
N MET A 38 -10.94 6.12 -11.92
CA MET A 38 -10.12 5.32 -12.87
C MET A 38 -10.74 3.97 -13.27
N ASP A 39 -11.97 3.68 -12.85
CA ASP A 39 -12.72 2.52 -13.33
C ASP A 39 -13.51 2.92 -14.59
N PRO A 40 -13.37 2.20 -15.72
CA PRO A 40 -14.00 2.58 -16.98
C PRO A 40 -15.53 2.40 -16.99
N LEU A 41 -16.09 1.58 -16.09
CA LEU A 41 -17.53 1.40 -15.95
C LEU A 41 -18.16 2.51 -15.11
N ILE A 42 -17.49 2.93 -14.03
CA ILE A 42 -18.01 3.92 -13.08
C ILE A 42 -17.71 5.35 -13.56
N GLY A 43 -16.49 5.58 -14.07
CA GLY A 43 -16.05 6.87 -14.58
C GLY A 43 -15.84 7.92 -13.49
N THR A 44 -15.83 9.19 -13.90
CA THR A 44 -15.68 10.34 -13.00
C THR A 44 -17.05 10.85 -12.57
N MET A 45 -17.18 11.22 -11.29
CA MET A 45 -18.43 11.71 -10.70
C MET A 45 -18.21 13.02 -9.95
N SER A 46 -19.25 13.84 -9.80
CA SER A 46 -19.23 15.09 -9.03
C SER A 46 -20.34 15.08 -7.99
N GLY A 47 -20.07 15.64 -6.80
CA GLY A 47 -20.98 15.56 -5.66
C GLY A 47 -21.23 14.12 -5.21
N ALA A 48 -20.22 13.26 -5.34
CA ALA A 48 -20.27 11.85 -5.03
C ALA A 48 -19.58 11.57 -3.70
N ASP A 49 -19.88 10.41 -3.14
CA ASP A 49 -19.36 9.95 -1.87
C ASP A 49 -18.50 8.70 -2.08
N LEU A 50 -17.47 8.52 -1.25
CA LEU A 50 -16.60 7.35 -1.20
C LEU A 50 -16.71 6.71 0.20
N LEU A 51 -17.15 5.47 0.27
CA LEU A 51 -17.36 4.72 1.51
C LEU A 51 -16.40 3.54 1.59
N PHE A 52 -15.70 3.41 2.71
CA PHE A 52 -14.90 2.23 3.03
C PHE A 52 -15.11 1.73 4.46
N VAL A 53 -14.80 0.45 4.66
CA VAL A 53 -14.76 -0.21 5.97
C VAL A 53 -13.41 -0.91 6.10
N GLY A 54 -12.60 -0.50 7.08
CA GLY A 54 -11.23 -0.99 7.21
C GLY A 54 -10.44 -0.73 5.92
N SER A 55 -9.88 -1.77 5.32
CA SER A 55 -9.10 -1.69 4.09
C SER A 55 -9.89 -2.01 2.82
N LEU A 56 -11.23 -1.93 2.85
CA LEU A 56 -12.10 -2.28 1.73
C LEU A 56 -13.00 -1.10 1.33
N LEU A 57 -12.88 -0.66 0.08
CA LEU A 57 -13.88 0.21 -0.54
C LEU A 57 -15.19 -0.57 -0.71
N VAL A 58 -16.27 -0.06 -0.12
CA VAL A 58 -17.59 -0.72 -0.16
C VAL A 58 -18.57 0.03 -1.04
N GLY A 59 -18.35 1.31 -1.31
CA GLY A 59 -19.25 2.12 -2.13
C GLY A 59 -18.59 3.35 -2.72
N VAL A 60 -19.01 3.69 -3.93
CA VAL A 60 -18.69 4.95 -4.59
C VAL A 60 -19.91 5.41 -5.39
N GLY A 61 -20.27 6.68 -5.26
CA GLY A 61 -21.41 7.25 -5.99
C GLY A 61 -22.17 8.30 -5.19
N PRO A 62 -23.16 8.94 -5.81
CA PRO A 62 -23.94 9.98 -5.14
C PRO A 62 -24.92 9.38 -4.13
N GLY A 63 -25.14 10.11 -3.03
CA GLY A 63 -26.22 9.83 -2.09
C GLY A 63 -25.97 8.65 -1.16
N ILE A 64 -24.72 8.18 -1.01
CA ILE A 64 -24.39 7.16 -0.01
C ILE A 64 -24.54 7.73 1.39
N ILE A 65 -24.31 9.05 1.56
CA ILE A 65 -24.45 9.74 2.84
C ILE A 65 -25.79 9.50 3.54
N THR A 66 -26.88 9.32 2.79
CA THR A 66 -28.21 9.09 3.37
C THR A 66 -28.33 7.70 4.01
N ALA A 67 -27.63 6.71 3.47
CA ALA A 67 -27.59 5.35 4.03
C ALA A 67 -26.50 5.21 5.11
N ALA A 68 -25.37 5.92 4.96
CA ALA A 68 -24.26 5.88 5.92
C ALA A 68 -24.62 6.46 7.29
N GLY A 69 -25.61 7.37 7.35
CA GLY A 69 -26.15 7.89 8.60
C GLY A 69 -26.84 6.83 9.47
N ASP A 70 -27.36 5.76 8.86
CA ASP A 70 -28.00 4.65 9.58
C ASP A 70 -26.97 3.72 10.25
N ASP A 71 -25.74 3.68 9.73
CA ASP A 71 -24.65 2.80 10.18
C ASP A 71 -23.63 3.50 11.11
N ASP A 72 -23.94 4.69 11.61
CA ASP A 72 -23.03 5.51 12.45
C ASP A 72 -21.66 5.73 11.78
N ALA A 73 -21.67 6.04 10.47
CA ALA A 73 -20.45 6.27 9.71
C ALA A 73 -19.73 7.56 10.15
N ILE A 74 -18.39 7.52 10.14
CA ILE A 74 -17.56 8.70 10.32
C ILE A 74 -17.56 9.48 9.00
N VAL A 75 -18.06 10.71 9.01
CA VAL A 75 -18.21 11.52 7.79
C VAL A 75 -17.11 12.58 7.69
N VAL A 76 -16.50 12.67 6.51
CA VAL A 76 -15.50 13.68 6.12
C VAL A 76 -16.07 14.51 4.98
N ASP A 77 -16.33 15.80 5.23
CA ASP A 77 -16.83 16.70 4.20
C ASP A 77 -15.72 17.08 3.21
N CYS A 78 -15.95 16.75 1.93
CA CYS A 78 -15.03 17.00 0.82
C CYS A 78 -15.60 17.98 -0.20
N THR A 79 -16.53 18.84 0.21
CA THR A 79 -17.07 19.90 -0.66
C THR A 79 -15.94 20.76 -1.26
N GLY A 80 -15.93 20.89 -2.60
CA GLY A 80 -14.88 21.62 -3.34
C GLY A 80 -13.56 20.87 -3.48
N LEU A 81 -13.53 19.58 -3.12
CA LEU A 81 -12.36 18.73 -3.21
C LEU A 81 -12.59 17.58 -4.20
N THR A 82 -11.47 17.12 -4.74
CA THR A 82 -11.38 15.95 -5.59
C THR A 82 -10.71 14.80 -4.85
N ILE A 83 -11.31 13.62 -4.97
CA ILE A 83 -10.72 12.34 -4.56
C ILE A 83 -10.19 11.63 -5.81
N ALA A 84 -8.92 11.23 -5.76
CA ALA A 84 -8.24 10.52 -6.85
C ALA A 84 -7.40 9.36 -6.30
N PRO A 85 -7.22 8.25 -7.03
CA PRO A 85 -6.26 7.22 -6.69
C PRO A 85 -4.87 7.78 -6.35
N ALA A 86 -4.26 7.24 -5.29
CA ALA A 86 -2.88 7.55 -4.94
C ALA A 86 -1.87 6.77 -5.81
N VAL A 87 -2.34 5.72 -6.50
CA VAL A 87 -1.54 4.85 -7.37
C VAL A 87 -2.15 4.87 -8.77
N VAL A 88 -1.30 4.92 -9.80
CA VAL A 88 -1.72 4.98 -11.20
C VAL A 88 -1.34 3.71 -11.93
N ASP A 89 -2.33 2.95 -12.38
CA ASP A 89 -2.15 1.78 -13.22
C ASP A 89 -1.99 2.17 -14.69
N THR A 90 -0.77 2.59 -15.06
CA THR A 90 -0.47 3.00 -16.44
C THR A 90 -0.58 1.86 -17.45
N VAL A 91 -0.50 0.60 -16.99
CA VAL A 91 -0.70 -0.60 -17.83
C VAL A 91 -2.16 -0.68 -18.24
N ALA A 92 -3.10 -0.54 -17.30
CA ALA A 92 -4.52 -0.48 -17.62
C ALA A 92 -4.86 0.70 -18.54
N LEU A 93 -4.30 1.90 -18.29
CA LEU A 93 -4.50 3.08 -19.13
C LEU A 93 -4.00 2.89 -20.57
N SER A 94 -2.98 2.05 -20.76
CA SER A 94 -2.41 1.73 -22.07
C SER A 94 -3.07 0.52 -22.73
N GLY A 95 -4.15 -0.02 -22.14
CA GLY A 95 -4.85 -1.22 -22.65
C GLY A 95 -4.10 -2.53 -22.41
N GLY A 96 -3.10 -2.55 -21.53
CA GLY A 96 -2.34 -3.76 -21.18
C GLY A 96 -3.10 -4.74 -20.28
N ARG A 97 -4.33 -4.40 -19.88
CA ARG A 97 -5.24 -5.26 -19.11
C ARG A 97 -6.52 -5.49 -19.90
N GLY A 98 -6.83 -6.77 -20.15
CA GLY A 98 -7.93 -7.16 -21.03
C GLY A 98 -9.29 -7.12 -20.33
N HIS A 99 -9.29 -7.20 -19.00
CA HIS A 99 -10.51 -7.21 -18.20
C HIS A 99 -10.48 -6.11 -17.14
N ARG A 100 -11.61 -5.41 -16.96
CA ARG A 100 -11.72 -4.34 -15.94
C ARG A 100 -11.37 -4.83 -14.53
N SER A 101 -11.68 -6.09 -14.22
CA SER A 101 -11.39 -6.71 -12.93
C SER A 101 -9.89 -6.90 -12.66
N GLU A 102 -9.05 -6.74 -13.67
CA GLU A 102 -7.58 -6.79 -13.53
C GLU A 102 -6.99 -5.41 -13.20
N TYR A 103 -7.78 -4.34 -13.32
CA TYR A 103 -7.32 -2.97 -13.07
C TYR A 103 -6.97 -2.85 -11.59
N VAL A 104 -5.77 -2.35 -11.30
CA VAL A 104 -5.34 -2.14 -9.92
C VAL A 104 -5.52 -0.69 -9.51
N ALA A 105 -5.72 -0.46 -8.21
CA ALA A 105 -5.79 0.87 -7.61
C ALA A 105 -6.88 1.82 -8.16
N THR A 106 -7.96 1.30 -8.75
CA THR A 106 -9.16 2.11 -9.03
C THR A 106 -9.97 2.31 -7.75
N LEU A 107 -10.77 3.38 -7.67
CA LEU A 107 -11.71 3.62 -6.56
C LEU A 107 -13.04 2.86 -6.74
N ALA A 108 -12.99 1.69 -7.37
CA ALA A 108 -14.14 0.81 -7.48
C ALA A 108 -14.37 0.04 -6.16
N PRO A 109 -15.63 -0.25 -5.79
CA PRO A 109 -15.91 -1.13 -4.66
C PRO A 109 -15.25 -2.51 -4.84
N GLY A 110 -14.70 -3.05 -3.76
CA GLY A 110 -13.88 -4.26 -3.77
C GLY A 110 -12.37 -4.00 -3.69
N ASN A 111 -11.92 -2.78 -4.01
CA ASN A 111 -10.51 -2.41 -3.97
C ASN A 111 -10.08 -1.83 -2.62
N THR A 112 -8.76 -1.72 -2.45
CA THR A 112 -8.15 -1.03 -1.31
C THR A 112 -8.36 0.49 -1.41
N PRO A 113 -8.74 1.18 -0.31
CA PRO A 113 -8.85 2.63 -0.27
C PRO A 113 -7.47 3.30 -0.20
N ASP A 114 -6.83 3.42 -1.35
CA ASP A 114 -5.57 4.14 -1.57
C ASP A 114 -5.82 5.40 -2.41
N PHE A 115 -6.05 6.53 -1.73
CA PHE A 115 -6.50 7.75 -2.41
C PHE A 115 -5.95 9.04 -1.80
N LEU A 116 -5.96 10.07 -2.63
CA LEU A 116 -5.65 11.45 -2.29
C LEU A 116 -6.92 12.27 -2.28
N VAL A 117 -6.95 13.26 -1.39
CA VAL A 117 -7.96 14.32 -1.36
C VAL A 117 -7.25 15.65 -1.56
N LEU A 118 -7.63 16.40 -2.60
CA LEU A 118 -7.02 17.69 -2.94
C LEU A 118 -8.09 18.71 -3.36
N PRO A 119 -7.81 20.02 -3.28
CA PRO A 119 -8.63 21.03 -3.94
C PRO A 119 -8.83 20.72 -5.43
N ASP A 120 -10.04 21.00 -5.95
CA ASP A 120 -10.43 20.67 -7.32
C ASP A 120 -9.44 21.19 -8.38
N GLU A 121 -8.93 22.40 -8.19
CA GLU A 121 -7.99 23.07 -9.09
C GLU A 121 -6.61 22.38 -9.17
N LEU A 122 -6.27 21.52 -8.20
CA LEU A 122 -4.99 20.81 -8.15
C LEU A 122 -5.09 19.37 -8.65
N ALA A 123 -6.30 18.90 -8.94
CA ALA A 123 -6.58 17.51 -9.29
C ALA A 123 -7.45 17.41 -10.54
N ALA A 124 -7.15 18.21 -11.58
CA ALA A 124 -7.88 18.16 -12.84
C ALA A 124 -7.99 16.71 -13.39
N ASP A 125 -6.90 15.94 -13.25
CA ASP A 125 -6.79 14.52 -13.51
C ASP A 125 -5.94 13.82 -12.43
N VAL A 126 -5.88 12.48 -12.49
CA VAL A 126 -5.12 11.66 -11.52
C VAL A 126 -3.61 11.95 -11.57
N PRO A 127 -2.95 12.08 -12.75
CA PRO A 127 -1.54 12.47 -12.80
C PRO A 127 -1.23 13.79 -12.07
N SER A 128 -2.08 14.81 -12.21
CA SER A 128 -1.92 16.10 -11.53
C SER A 128 -2.07 15.99 -10.01
N ALA A 129 -3.01 15.16 -9.55
CA ALA A 129 -3.20 14.85 -8.13
C ALA A 129 -1.94 14.21 -7.52
N VAL A 130 -1.41 13.17 -8.18
CA VAL A 130 -0.19 12.46 -7.74
C VAL A 130 1.03 13.37 -7.80
N ALA A 131 1.18 14.17 -8.86
CA ALA A 131 2.27 15.15 -8.96
C ALA A 131 2.20 16.20 -7.82
N THR A 132 1.01 16.61 -7.40
CA THR A 132 0.82 17.54 -6.30
C THR A 132 1.27 16.94 -4.96
N LEU A 133 0.97 15.66 -4.69
CA LEU A 133 1.53 14.96 -3.52
C LEU A 133 3.06 15.03 -3.50
N MET A 134 3.71 14.74 -4.64
CA MET A 134 5.17 14.65 -4.72
C MET A 134 5.87 16.02 -4.63
N THR A 135 5.26 17.06 -5.18
CA THR A 135 5.92 18.37 -5.34
C THR A 135 5.46 19.41 -4.32
N ARG A 136 4.22 19.29 -3.82
CA ARG A 136 3.56 20.26 -2.94
C ARG A 136 2.69 19.54 -1.89
N PRO A 137 3.26 18.64 -1.07
CA PRO A 137 2.49 17.81 -0.13
C PRO A 137 1.63 18.63 0.85
N GLY A 138 2.05 19.85 1.21
CA GLY A 138 1.26 20.77 2.05
C GLY A 138 -0.09 21.20 1.45
N GLN A 139 -0.31 20.99 0.15
CA GLN A 139 -1.58 21.27 -0.54
C GLN A 139 -2.51 20.04 -0.60
N VAL A 140 -2.08 18.89 -0.12
CA VAL A 140 -2.91 17.67 -0.01
C VAL A 140 -3.73 17.72 1.28
N ARG A 141 -5.06 17.55 1.16
CA ARG A 141 -5.97 17.52 2.32
C ARG A 141 -5.94 16.19 3.03
N ALA A 142 -5.87 15.08 2.29
CA ALA A 142 -5.62 13.77 2.87
C ALA A 142 -4.86 12.86 1.90
N LEU A 143 -4.02 11.99 2.45
CA LEU A 143 -3.58 10.75 1.83
C LEU A 143 -4.06 9.61 2.72
N VAL A 144 -4.85 8.70 2.16
CA VAL A 144 -5.33 7.49 2.84
C VAL A 144 -4.69 6.30 2.14
N ALA A 145 -4.10 5.39 2.93
CA ALA A 145 -3.50 4.15 2.46
C ALA A 145 -4.11 2.97 3.21
N ALA A 146 -4.71 2.02 2.48
CA ALA A 146 -5.45 0.89 3.03
C ALA A 146 -6.46 1.30 4.12
N GLY A 147 -7.12 2.44 3.92
CA GLY A 147 -8.13 2.98 4.84
C GLY A 147 -7.56 3.69 6.07
N ARG A 148 -6.23 3.83 6.15
CA ARG A 148 -5.54 4.54 7.23
C ARG A 148 -5.04 5.91 6.75
N PRO A 149 -5.36 7.01 7.44
CA PRO A 149 -4.76 8.30 7.14
C PRO A 149 -3.23 8.29 7.31
N VAL A 150 -2.51 8.80 6.31
CA VAL A 150 -1.04 8.94 6.27
C VAL A 150 -0.63 10.40 6.30
N LEU A 151 -1.36 11.23 5.55
CA LEU A 151 -1.27 12.68 5.57
C LEU A 151 -2.66 13.25 5.81
N TRP A 152 -2.74 14.35 6.56
CA TRP A 152 -3.97 15.09 6.80
C TRP A 152 -3.63 16.57 6.92
N ALA A 153 -4.40 17.44 6.24
CA ALA A 153 -4.19 18.88 6.27
C ALA A 153 -2.74 19.30 5.92
N GLY A 154 -2.11 18.61 4.97
CA GLY A 154 -0.71 18.83 4.60
C GLY A 154 0.33 18.38 5.63
N THR A 155 -0.08 17.68 6.70
CA THR A 155 0.79 17.23 7.78
C THR A 155 0.77 15.71 7.95
N ASP A 156 1.84 15.18 8.54
CA ASP A 156 1.96 13.75 8.82
C ASP A 156 1.01 13.33 9.94
N VAL A 157 0.24 12.27 9.69
CA VAL A 157 -0.67 11.72 10.71
C VAL A 157 0.14 11.00 11.80
N PRO A 158 -0.12 11.25 13.10
CA PRO A 158 0.55 10.55 14.18
C PRO A 158 0.34 9.03 14.13
N GLY A 159 1.40 8.27 14.40
CA GLY A 159 1.32 6.80 14.43
C GLY A 159 1.25 6.13 13.05
N ARG A 160 1.37 6.90 11.95
CA ARG A 160 1.52 6.31 10.62
C ARG A 160 2.80 5.47 10.53
N ALA A 161 2.79 4.49 9.62
CA ALA A 161 3.99 3.74 9.31
C ALA A 161 5.10 4.66 8.79
N THR A 162 6.33 4.42 9.25
CA THR A 162 7.52 5.08 8.69
C THR A 162 7.82 4.44 7.34
N ALA A 163 8.01 5.26 6.31
CA ALA A 163 8.48 4.76 5.03
C ALA A 163 9.87 4.09 5.21
N PRO A 164 10.13 2.94 4.57
CA PRO A 164 11.44 2.31 4.60
C PRO A 164 12.53 3.27 4.11
N GLU A 165 13.68 3.27 4.78
CA GLU A 165 14.84 4.04 4.35
C GLU A 165 15.48 3.42 3.11
N ALA A 166 15.98 4.26 2.20
CA ALA A 166 16.72 3.79 1.04
C ALA A 166 18.11 3.28 1.47
N GLY A 167 18.42 2.01 1.21
CA GLY A 167 19.72 1.44 1.48
C GLY A 167 19.70 -0.08 1.64
N ILE A 168 20.88 -0.67 1.77
CA ILE A 168 21.01 -2.08 2.15
C ILE A 168 21.04 -2.11 3.69
N PRO A 169 20.03 -2.72 4.34
CA PRO A 169 20.00 -2.78 5.78
C PRO A 169 21.15 -3.64 6.31
N ALA A 170 21.56 -3.39 7.56
CA ALA A 170 22.47 -4.29 8.25
C ALA A 170 21.81 -5.68 8.37
N ALA A 171 22.62 -6.74 8.25
CA ALA A 171 22.13 -8.08 8.56
C ALA A 171 21.75 -8.15 10.04
N ALA A 172 20.56 -8.68 10.33
CA ALA A 172 20.15 -8.96 11.70
C ALA A 172 20.92 -10.17 12.22
N ASP A 173 21.15 -10.22 13.54
CA ASP A 173 21.57 -11.47 14.20
C ASP A 173 20.37 -12.41 14.27
N LEU A 174 20.45 -13.51 13.52
CA LEU A 174 19.40 -14.52 13.40
C LEU A 174 19.70 -15.76 14.25
N THR A 175 20.60 -15.65 15.23
CA THR A 175 20.90 -16.74 16.16
C THR A 175 19.64 -17.23 16.86
N GLY A 176 19.35 -18.52 16.76
CA GLY A 176 18.14 -19.14 17.33
C GLY A 176 16.87 -18.95 16.50
N SER A 177 16.94 -18.30 15.34
CA SER A 177 15.82 -18.25 14.40
C SER A 177 15.48 -19.65 13.87
N PRO A 178 14.21 -20.06 13.84
CA PRO A 178 13.80 -21.35 13.28
C PRO A 178 13.97 -21.43 11.75
N ARG A 179 14.39 -20.34 11.11
CA ARG A 179 14.57 -20.23 9.66
C ARG A 179 16.04 -20.40 9.23
N VAL A 180 16.96 -20.47 10.19
CA VAL A 180 18.39 -20.71 9.95
C VAL A 180 18.63 -22.22 9.83
N GLY A 181 19.45 -22.61 8.86
CA GLY A 181 19.75 -24.01 8.53
C GLY A 181 19.70 -24.28 7.02
N VAL A 182 19.76 -25.56 6.65
CA VAL A 182 19.76 -25.98 5.24
C VAL A 182 18.34 -26.23 4.76
N TRP A 183 17.92 -25.47 3.77
CA TRP A 183 16.65 -25.62 3.07
C TRP A 183 16.86 -26.47 1.82
N ILE A 184 16.15 -27.60 1.74
CA ILE A 184 16.31 -28.60 0.70
C ILE A 184 15.04 -28.66 -0.13
N ASP A 185 15.17 -28.56 -1.46
CA ASP A 185 14.02 -28.69 -2.35
C ASP A 185 13.50 -30.13 -2.41
N ARG A 186 12.27 -30.29 -2.90
CA ARG A 186 11.59 -31.60 -2.92
C ARG A 186 12.34 -32.70 -3.69
N ASN A 187 13.23 -32.33 -4.61
CA ASN A 187 13.95 -33.25 -5.47
C ASN A 187 15.41 -33.46 -5.06
N ASP A 188 15.84 -32.90 -3.93
CA ASP A 188 17.24 -32.93 -3.47
C ASP A 188 18.23 -32.31 -4.49
N PHE A 189 17.73 -31.46 -5.37
CA PHE A 189 18.49 -30.78 -6.41
C PHE A 189 19.08 -29.47 -5.91
N LEU A 190 18.36 -28.73 -5.06
CA LEU A 190 18.77 -27.43 -4.55
C LEU A 190 18.85 -27.47 -3.02
N HIS A 191 20.03 -27.17 -2.49
CA HIS A 191 20.28 -27.03 -1.06
C HIS A 191 20.72 -25.59 -0.79
N GLN A 192 19.97 -24.88 0.05
CA GLN A 192 20.25 -23.49 0.42
C GLN A 192 20.50 -23.40 1.93
N GLU A 193 21.74 -23.18 2.32
CA GLU A 193 22.10 -22.92 3.71
C GLU A 193 21.88 -21.45 4.05
N LEU A 194 21.11 -21.18 5.09
CA LEU A 194 20.94 -19.86 5.70
C LEU A 194 21.65 -19.83 7.05
N THR A 195 22.64 -18.96 7.21
CA THR A 195 23.43 -18.84 8.44
C THR A 195 22.92 -17.71 9.33
N ALA A 196 23.22 -17.78 10.63
CA ALA A 196 22.74 -16.80 11.62
C ALA A 196 23.31 -15.38 11.44
N ASP A 197 24.46 -15.23 10.78
CA ASP A 197 25.09 -13.94 10.44
C ASP A 197 24.52 -13.30 9.16
N GLY A 198 23.40 -13.84 8.64
CA GLY A 198 22.70 -13.29 7.48
C GLY A 198 23.38 -13.59 6.14
N ARG A 199 24.14 -14.69 6.06
CA ARG A 199 24.75 -15.18 4.82
C ARG A 199 23.99 -16.40 4.30
N TYR A 200 23.91 -16.54 2.98
CA TYR A 200 23.41 -17.76 2.37
C TYR A 200 24.43 -18.37 1.42
N ASP A 201 24.30 -19.68 1.23
CA ASP A 201 25.05 -20.48 0.28
C ASP A 201 24.09 -21.47 -0.39
N GLU A 202 24.05 -21.46 -1.72
CA GLU A 202 23.20 -22.33 -2.51
C GLU A 202 24.03 -23.30 -3.35
N THR A 203 23.70 -24.58 -3.23
CA THR A 203 24.19 -25.67 -4.07
C THR A 203 23.08 -26.12 -5.01
N ARG A 204 23.39 -26.29 -6.31
CA ARG A 204 22.45 -26.80 -7.32
C ARG A 204 23.01 -27.98 -8.09
N GLY A 205 22.29 -29.10 -8.11
CA GLY A 205 22.66 -30.29 -8.89
C GLY A 205 24.09 -30.77 -8.61
N GLY A 206 24.55 -30.64 -7.36
CA GLY A 206 25.91 -30.98 -6.96
C GLY A 206 26.99 -29.94 -7.30
N ARG A 207 26.66 -28.78 -7.89
CA ARG A 207 27.57 -27.64 -8.01
C ARG A 207 27.51 -26.81 -6.71
N PRO A 208 28.53 -26.89 -5.83
CA PRO A 208 28.57 -26.09 -4.61
C PRO A 208 28.76 -24.61 -4.95
N HIS A 209 28.29 -23.72 -4.06
CA HIS A 209 28.44 -22.28 -4.20
C HIS A 209 27.94 -21.77 -5.55
N ALA A 210 26.83 -22.35 -6.03
CA ALA A 210 26.17 -21.91 -7.24
C ALA A 210 25.76 -20.44 -7.11
N TYR A 211 25.27 -20.07 -5.92
CA TYR A 211 24.97 -18.69 -5.52
C TYR A 211 25.33 -18.50 -4.04
N GLN A 212 25.77 -17.30 -3.69
CA GLN A 212 26.17 -16.96 -2.33
C GLN A 212 25.98 -15.47 -2.11
N GLY A 213 25.49 -15.09 -0.94
CA GLY A 213 25.20 -13.70 -0.69
C GLY A 213 24.75 -13.40 0.73
N ARG A 214 24.13 -12.24 0.87
CA ARG A 214 23.45 -11.84 2.11
C ARG A 214 21.96 -12.09 1.97
N TYR A 215 21.28 -12.27 3.08
CA TYR A 215 19.83 -12.32 3.11
C TYR A 215 19.25 -11.53 4.28
N TRP A 216 17.99 -11.14 4.14
CA TRP A 216 17.20 -10.45 5.16
C TRP A 216 15.81 -11.06 5.21
N ILE A 217 15.26 -11.16 6.42
CA ILE A 217 13.92 -11.69 6.64
C ILE A 217 13.04 -10.56 7.18
N ASP A 218 11.89 -10.35 6.55
CA ASP A 218 10.85 -9.42 6.99
C ASP A 218 9.48 -10.10 6.95
N GLY A 219 8.86 -10.29 8.11
CA GLY A 219 7.64 -11.09 8.23
C GLY A 219 7.86 -12.49 7.66
N ASP A 220 7.12 -12.87 6.62
CA ASP A 220 7.30 -14.13 5.89
C ASP A 220 8.09 -13.99 4.57
N ARG A 221 8.57 -12.80 4.25
CA ARG A 221 9.45 -12.56 3.10
C ARG A 221 10.91 -12.79 3.47
N ILE A 222 11.68 -13.33 2.53
CA ILE A 222 13.14 -13.33 2.56
C ILE A 222 13.68 -12.72 1.27
N ASP A 223 14.59 -11.76 1.40
CA ASP A 223 15.29 -11.12 0.29
C ASP A 223 16.75 -11.52 0.29
N TYR A 224 17.31 -11.74 -0.90
CA TYR A 224 18.70 -12.14 -1.11
C TYR A 224 19.41 -11.08 -1.95
N LEU A 225 20.63 -10.72 -1.55
CA LEU A 225 21.58 -10.00 -2.38
C LEU A 225 22.78 -10.90 -2.62
N ASP A 226 22.85 -11.46 -3.83
CA ASP A 226 23.96 -12.30 -4.24
C ASP A 226 25.25 -11.49 -4.37
N ASN A 227 26.39 -12.14 -4.16
CA ASN A 227 27.71 -11.54 -4.34
C ASN A 227 27.97 -11.08 -5.79
N LEU A 228 27.25 -11.64 -6.78
CA LEU A 228 27.23 -11.18 -8.18
C LEU A 228 26.39 -9.91 -8.38
N GLY A 229 25.68 -9.44 -7.36
CA GLY A 229 24.97 -8.16 -7.34
C GLY A 229 23.51 -8.21 -7.78
N PHE A 230 22.93 -9.41 -8.01
CA PHE A 230 21.51 -9.53 -8.31
C PHE A 230 20.68 -9.76 -7.03
N TRP A 231 19.42 -9.34 -7.07
CA TRP A 231 18.45 -9.59 -6.01
C TRP A 231 17.56 -10.77 -6.37
N ALA A 232 17.21 -11.55 -5.36
CA ALA A 232 16.16 -12.54 -5.46
C ALA A 232 15.31 -12.50 -4.18
N TYR A 233 14.16 -13.16 -4.20
CA TYR A 233 13.28 -13.23 -3.03
C TYR A 233 12.67 -14.61 -2.89
N GLY A 234 12.24 -14.93 -1.67
CA GLY A 234 11.38 -16.05 -1.36
C GLY A 234 10.32 -15.68 -0.34
N GLU A 235 9.42 -16.61 -0.08
CA GLU A 235 8.34 -16.48 0.89
C GLU A 235 8.25 -17.76 1.74
N PHE A 236 8.16 -17.59 3.05
CA PHE A 236 7.89 -18.66 3.99
C PHE A 236 6.38 -18.90 4.04
N GLN A 237 5.95 -20.12 3.73
CA GLN A 237 4.56 -20.55 3.86
C GLN A 237 4.52 -21.66 4.91
N GLY A 238 4.36 -21.23 6.17
CA GLY A 238 4.46 -22.12 7.34
C GLY A 238 5.87 -22.72 7.47
N ALA A 239 6.00 -24.02 7.18
CA ALA A 239 7.27 -24.75 7.27
C ALA A 239 8.00 -24.90 5.91
N GLU A 240 7.46 -24.32 4.84
CA GLU A 240 8.05 -24.35 3.50
C GLU A 240 8.63 -22.98 3.12
N LEU A 241 9.73 -22.98 2.36
CA LEU A 241 10.29 -21.80 1.69
C LEU A 241 10.05 -21.90 0.18
N HIS A 242 9.30 -20.95 -0.36
CA HIS A 242 9.01 -20.83 -1.79
C HIS A 242 9.96 -19.81 -2.40
N HIS A 243 10.83 -20.24 -3.31
CA HIS A 243 11.87 -19.39 -3.89
C HIS A 243 12.20 -19.82 -5.32
N ALA A 244 12.18 -18.87 -6.27
CA ALA A 244 12.55 -19.10 -7.68
C ALA A 244 11.87 -20.32 -8.34
N GLY A 245 10.64 -20.64 -7.95
CA GLY A 245 9.89 -21.81 -8.43
C GLY A 245 10.15 -23.12 -7.68
N TYR A 246 11.07 -23.12 -6.71
CA TYR A 246 11.33 -24.23 -5.81
C TYR A 246 10.52 -24.10 -4.53
N VAL A 247 10.15 -25.26 -3.98
CA VAL A 247 9.58 -25.37 -2.64
C VAL A 247 10.53 -26.20 -1.80
N MET A 248 11.05 -25.61 -0.74
CA MET A 248 12.05 -26.20 0.12
C MET A 248 11.51 -26.41 1.54
N LYS A 249 12.09 -27.38 2.24
CA LYS A 249 11.88 -27.59 3.67
C LYS A 249 13.21 -27.56 4.40
N LEU A 250 13.17 -27.15 5.66
CA LEU A 250 14.33 -27.23 6.53
C LEU A 250 14.68 -28.71 6.76
N GLY A 251 15.94 -29.06 6.49
CA GLY A 251 16.49 -30.42 6.63
C GLY A 251 16.91 -30.79 8.04
#